data_AF-A0A3R7A2N9-F1
#
_entry.id   AF-A0A3R7A2N9-F1
#
_cell.length_a   1.000
_cell.length_b   1.000
_cell.length_c   1.000
_cell.angle_alpha   90.00
_cell.angle_beta   90.00
_cell.angle_gamma   90.00
#
_symmetry.space_group_name_H-M   'P 1'
#
loop_
_entity.id
_entity.type
_entity.pdbx_description
1 polymer ?
#
loop_
_entity_poly.entity_id
_entity_poly.type
_entity_poly.pdbx_seq_one_letter_code
_entity_poly.pdbx_strand_id
1 'polypeptide(L)'
;MRFDGIEAAGLTVAILAVIVSCVFIAQNSFPTPYSTPPLKSTQSVGQEVSKFMWESRSLDLIAQALVLFGAAVGCLAILRSEKDEKKVKSE
;
A
#
# COMPACT_ATOMS: atom_id res chain seq x y z
N MET A 1 26.58 -7.15 -7.98
CA MET A 1 25.65 -6.10 -7.53
C MET A 1 26.30 -5.37 -6.38
N ARG A 2 26.61 -4.07 -6.51
CA ARG A 2 27.02 -3.26 -5.37
C ARG A 2 25.73 -2.82 -4.70
N PHE A 3 25.49 -3.24 -3.46
CA PHE A 3 24.35 -2.76 -2.70
C PHE A 3 24.55 -1.27 -2.46
N ASP A 4 23.73 -0.43 -3.10
CA ASP A 4 23.69 0.98 -2.79
C ASP A 4 23.04 1.16 -1.42
N GLY A 5 23.66 1.96 -0.55
CA GLY A 5 23.17 2.17 0.82
C GLY A 5 21.73 2.69 0.87
N ILE A 6 21.30 3.38 -0.19
CA ILE A 6 19.93 3.86 -0.39
C ILE A 6 18.96 2.68 -0.61
N GLU A 7 19.36 1.69 -1.42
CA GLU A 7 18.55 0.50 -1.71
C GLU A 7 18.42 -0.39 -0.46
N ALA A 8 19.52 -0.57 0.28
CA ALA A 8 19.52 -1.29 1.55
C ALA A 8 18.66 -0.59 2.63
N ALA A 9 18.72 0.74 2.71
CA ALA A 9 17.90 1.53 3.62
C ALA A 9 16.40 1.39 3.29
N GLY A 10 16.05 1.48 2.00
CA GLY A 10 14.68 1.28 1.53
C GLY A 10 14.14 -0.11 1.87
N LEU A 11 14.93 -1.15 1.62
CA LEU A 11 14.56 -2.54 1.96
C LEU A 11 14.35 -2.71 3.48
N THR A 12 15.24 -2.13 4.29
CA THR A 12 15.16 -2.22 5.75
C THR A 12 13.88 -1.55 6.26
N VAL A 13 13.56 -0.34 5.77
CA VAL A 13 12.35 0.39 6.14
C VAL A 13 11.08 -0.38 5.72
N ALA A 14 11.07 -0.98 4.52
CA ALA A 14 9.95 -1.76 4.03
C ALA A 14 9.68 -3.00 4.91
N ILE A 15 10.73 -3.76 5.26
CA ILE A 15 10.62 -4.93 6.13
C ILE A 15 10.06 -4.51 7.50
N LEU A 16 10.58 -3.41 8.06
CA LEU A 16 10.16 -2.91 9.37
C LEU A 16 8.69 -2.46 9.36
N ALA A 17 8.25 -1.80 8.29
CA ALA A 17 6.84 -1.41 8.10
C ALA A 17 5.90 -2.62 8.02
N VAL A 18 6.31 -3.71 7.34
CA VAL A 18 5.54 -4.96 7.28
C VAL A 18 5.42 -5.60 8.65
N ILE A 19 6.53 -5.70 9.40
CA ILE A 19 6.54 -6.28 10.76
C ILE A 19 5.61 -5.47 11.68
N VAL A 20 5.72 -4.15 11.68
CA VAL A 20 4.87 -3.27 12.49
C VAL A 20 3.39 -3.44 12.12
N SER A 21 3.08 -3.54 10.82
CA SER A 21 1.71 -3.76 10.36
C SER A 21 1.15 -5.12 10.81
N CYS A 22 1.94 -6.20 10.70
CA CYS A 22 1.53 -7.52 11.18
C CYS A 22 1.29 -7.54 12.70
N VAL A 23 2.16 -6.91 13.47
CA VAL A 23 2.01 -6.80 14.94
C VAL A 23 0.77 -5.98 15.29
N PHE A 24 0.55 -4.86 14.60
CA PHE A 24 -0.62 -4.02 14.81
C PHE A 24 -1.93 -4.76 14.48
N ILE A 25 -1.97 -5.53 13.40
CA ILE A 25 -3.11 -6.37 13.01
C ILE A 25 -3.36 -7.49 14.03
N ALA A 26 -2.31 -8.12 14.55
CA ALA A 26 -2.45 -9.19 15.52
C ALA A 26 -2.93 -8.70 16.90
N GLN A 27 -2.56 -7.48 17.28
CA GLN A 27 -2.96 -6.89 18.57
C GLN A 27 -4.32 -6.21 18.52
N ASN A 28 -4.71 -5.65 17.37
CA ASN A 28 -6.02 -5.03 17.20
C ASN A 28 -7.00 -6.08 16.65
N SER A 29 -7.87 -6.58 17.50
CA SER A 29 -8.97 -7.45 17.08
C SER A 29 -9.95 -6.64 16.22
N PHE A 30 -9.97 -6.91 14.92
CA PHE A 30 -10.99 -6.34 14.04
C PHE A 30 -12.32 -7.02 14.35
N PRO A 31 -13.37 -6.28 14.75
CA PRO A 31 -14.67 -6.87 15.02
C PRO A 31 -15.16 -7.55 13.74
N THR A 32 -15.32 -8.86 13.79
CA THR A 32 -15.85 -9.65 12.70
C THR A 32 -17.38 -9.62 12.79
N PRO A 33 -18.10 -9.16 11.75
CA PRO A 33 -19.55 -9.13 11.77
C PRO A 33 -20.12 -10.53 11.52
N TYR A 34 -19.93 -11.46 12.47
CA TYR A 34 -20.50 -12.82 12.39
C TYR A 34 -21.89 -12.93 13.04
N SER A 35 -22.67 -11.85 13.10
CA SER A 35 -24.04 -11.93 13.68
C SER A 35 -25.08 -11.02 13.02
N THR A 36 -24.82 -10.45 11.84
CA THR A 36 -25.87 -9.72 11.11
C THR A 36 -26.66 -10.68 10.20
N PRO A 37 -28.01 -10.65 10.23
CA PRO A 37 -28.83 -11.40 9.29
C PRO A 37 -28.46 -11.03 7.85
N PRO A 38 -28.72 -11.91 6.85
CA PRO A 38 -28.32 -11.68 5.47
C PRO A 38 -28.79 -10.30 5.03
N LEU A 39 -27.83 -9.42 4.72
CA LEU A 39 -28.07 -8.07 4.23
C LEU A 39 -29.09 -8.16 3.09
N LYS A 40 -30.26 -7.56 3.28
CA LYS A 40 -31.23 -7.37 2.19
C LYS A 40 -30.47 -6.70 1.06
N SER A 41 -30.41 -7.36 -0.09
CA SER A 41 -29.62 -7.07 -1.29
C SER A 41 -29.97 -5.74 -1.99
N THR A 42 -30.45 -4.73 -1.25
CA THR A 42 -30.98 -3.46 -1.78
C THR A 42 -30.13 -2.25 -1.38
N GLN A 43 -29.22 -2.35 -0.41
CA GLN A 43 -28.23 -1.31 -0.12
C GLN A 43 -26.94 -1.53 -0.93
N SER A 44 -26.33 -0.45 -1.40
CA SER A 44 -25.05 -0.50 -2.11
C SER A 44 -23.97 -1.06 -1.20
N VAL A 45 -23.67 -2.36 -1.37
CA VAL A 45 -22.62 -3.08 -0.62
C VAL A 45 -21.32 -2.28 -0.59
N GLY A 46 -20.98 -1.59 -1.68
CA GLY A 46 -19.81 -0.71 -1.75
C GLY A 46 -19.81 0.44 -0.74
N GLN A 47 -20.95 1.06 -0.45
CA GLN A 47 -21.03 2.19 0.48
C GLN A 47 -20.85 1.73 1.94
N GLU A 48 -21.50 0.62 2.32
CA GLU A 48 -21.36 0.06 3.67
C GLU A 48 -19.94 -0.48 3.92
N VAL A 49 -19.37 -1.16 2.92
CA VAL A 49 -17.97 -1.62 3.00
C VAL A 49 -17.01 -0.44 3.09
N SER A 50 -17.20 0.60 2.28
CA SER A 50 -16.34 1.79 2.31
C SER A 50 -16.44 2.53 3.64
N LYS A 51 -17.64 2.67 4.20
CA LYS A 51 -17.86 3.23 5.54
C LYS A 51 -17.16 2.42 6.62
N PHE A 52 -17.36 1.09 6.61
CA PHE A 52 -16.69 0.18 7.56
C PHE A 52 -15.17 0.29 7.47
N MET A 53 -14.61 0.31 6.27
CA MET A 53 -13.16 0.43 6.08
C MET A 53 -12.63 1.77 6.58
N TRP A 54 -13.36 2.87 6.45
CA TRP A 54 -12.94 4.18 6.97
C TRP A 54 -13.08 4.29 8.49
N GLU A 55 -14.11 3.71 9.08
CA GLU A 55 -14.32 3.73 10.54
C GLU A 55 -13.40 2.76 11.29
N SER A 56 -13.13 1.58 10.72
CA SER A 56 -12.39 0.50 11.41
C SER A 56 -10.95 0.29 10.89
N ARG A 57 -10.64 0.74 9.67
CA ARG A 57 -9.36 0.46 8.98
C ARG A 57 -8.83 1.62 8.13
N SER A 58 -9.13 2.87 8.49
CA SER A 58 -8.70 4.05 7.70
C SER A 58 -7.20 4.13 7.48
N LEU A 59 -6.40 3.73 8.47
CA LEU A 59 -4.93 3.77 8.39
C LEU A 59 -4.39 2.79 7.33
N ASP A 60 -5.01 1.62 7.18
CA ASP A 60 -4.65 0.61 6.18
C ASP A 60 -4.89 1.12 4.76
N LEU A 61 -6.03 1.79 4.55
CA LEU A 61 -6.38 2.44 3.28
C LEU A 61 -5.43 3.60 2.91
N ILE A 62 -5.02 4.42 3.89
CA ILE A 62 -4.03 5.49 3.67
C ILE A 62 -2.66 4.88 3.30
N ALA A 63 -2.24 3.83 4.02
CA ALA A 63 -0.99 3.13 3.74
C ALA A 63 -1.02 2.53 2.32
N GLN A 64 -2.12 1.89 1.92
CA GLN A 64 -2.29 1.33 0.58
C GLN A 64 -2.18 2.41 -0.51
N ALA A 65 -2.78 3.58 -0.28
CA ALA A 65 -2.67 4.71 -1.21
C ALA A 65 -1.22 5.20 -1.35
N LEU A 66 -0.47 5.30 -0.25
CA LEU A 66 0.95 5.69 -0.26
C LEU A 66 1.82 4.65 -0.98
N VAL A 67 1.56 3.36 -0.79
CA VAL A 67 2.26 2.29 -1.49
C VAL A 67 2.02 2.36 -3.00
N LEU A 68 0.76 2.54 -3.42
CA LEU A 68 0.41 2.70 -4.83
C LEU A 68 1.07 3.94 -5.46
N PHE A 69 1.08 5.05 -4.72
CA PHE A 69 1.74 6.27 -5.16
C PHE A 69 3.25 6.07 -5.30
N GLY A 70 3.90 5.45 -4.31
CA GLY A 70 5.32 5.12 -4.35
C GLY A 70 5.68 4.22 -5.53
N ALA A 71 4.85 3.20 -5.81
CA ALA A 71 5.02 2.34 -6.97
C ALA A 71 4.92 3.12 -8.29
N ALA A 72 3.93 4.00 -8.43
CA ALA A 72 3.77 4.84 -9.62
C ALA A 72 4.97 5.78 -9.83
N VAL A 73 5.44 6.43 -8.76
CA VAL A 73 6.64 7.30 -8.81
C VAL A 73 7.89 6.48 -9.15
N GLY A 74 8.04 5.29 -8.59
CA GLY A 74 9.15 4.38 -8.89
C GLY A 74 9.17 3.97 -10.37
N CYS A 75 8.03 3.57 -10.92
CA CYS A 75 7.89 3.29 -12.35
C CYS A 75 8.25 4.50 -13.21
N LEU A 76 7.80 5.70 -12.81
CA LEU A 76 8.13 6.94 -13.52
C LEU A 76 9.63 7.26 -13.47
N ALA A 77 10.28 7.05 -12.33
CA ALA A 77 11.71 7.28 -12.16
C ALA A 77 12.55 6.35 -13.05
N ILE A 78 12.19 5.07 -13.13
CA ILE A 78 12.85 4.09 -14.01
C ILE A 78 12.73 4.51 -15.47
N LEU A 79 11.51 4.83 -15.93
CA LEU A 79 11.27 5.27 -17.31
C LEU A 79 12.00 6.57 -17.66
N ARG A 80 12.19 7.47 -16.68
CA ARG A 80 12.95 8.71 -16.88
C ARG A 80 14.43 8.44 -17.06
N SER A 81 15.00 7.57 -16.22
CA SER A 81 16.40 7.13 -16.33
C SER A 81 16.69 6.52 -17.72
N GLU A 82 15.82 5.63 -18.20
CA GLU A 82 16.01 5.00 -19.52
C GLU A 82 16.00 6.01 -20.68
N LYS A 83 15.19 7.09 -20.57
CA LYS A 83 15.13 8.14 -21.62
C LYS A 83 16.38 9.00 -21.64
N ASP A 84 16.93 9.30 -20.46
CA ASP A 84 18.15 10.10 -20.33
C ASP A 84 19.38 9.30 -20.83
N GLU A 85 19.45 8.00 -20.54
CA GLU A 85 20.49 7.11 -21.09
C GLU A 85 20.45 6.97 -22.62
N LYS A 86 19.26 6.89 -23.22
CA LYS A 86 19.12 6.82 -24.69
C LYS A 86 19.50 8.12 -25.40
N LYS A 87 19.28 9.27 -24.75
CA LYS A 87 19.72 10.58 -25.26
C LYS A 87 21.24 10.67 -25.31
N VAL A 88 21.92 10.30 -24.22
CA VAL A 88 23.40 10.32 -24.14
C VAL A 88 24.06 9.39 -25.16
N LYS A 89 23.45 8.26 -25.51
CA LYS A 89 23.99 7.31 -26.50
C LYS A 89 23.78 7.73 -27.96
N SER A 90 22.95 8.74 -28.21
CA SER A 90 22.61 9.24 -29.55
C SER A 90 23.33 10.55 -29.90
N GLU A 91 24.11 11.10 -28.98
CA GLU A 91 25.05 12.22 -29.14
C GLU A 91 26.48 11.67 -29.26
#